data_AF-A0A1E3LD72-F1
#
_entry.id   AF-A0A1E3LD72-F1
#
_cell.length_a   1.000
_cell.length_b   1.000
_cell.length_c   1.000
_cell.angle_alpha   90.00
_cell.angle_beta   90.00
_cell.angle_gamma   90.00
#
_symmetry.space_group_name_H-M   'P 1'
#
loop_
_entity.id
_entity.type
_entity.pdbx_description
1 polymer ?
#
loop_
_entity_poly.entity_id
_entity_poly.type
_entity_poly.pdbx_seq_one_letter_code
_entity_poly.pdbx_strand_id
1 'polypeptide(L)'
;MPHLPVSRLVAGTYASHVARGNAYQVLRYEVQQGVELLSWRGHFEQPLDLALCDDSERVNFSFNCHLHGRATCEFDDGVGRAFDVQACSGNISYGPGRKGRYRQLGTLHNLTVAVHPDRLRDWDGRALKRLLAAGGYATGHRSPELVAAASWVSRTLHAHGANATPAARHRLWLQGQAMTLVGLFLEAHPGAVNAPEDDARIQRARDFLLADLSQAPLLAELATVAGISEPTLTRQFRRQFGESPYGLFQKERMHAARARLLSERVSIATLAADLGYTNASHFTAAFRQQFGIAPRDLKRAK
;
A
#
# COMPACT_ATOMS: atom_id res chain seq x y z
N MET A 1 -28.52 3.90 -12.92
CA MET A 1 -28.01 2.90 -13.89
C MET A 1 -27.66 1.61 -13.15
N PRO A 2 -27.88 0.42 -13.73
CA PRO A 2 -27.45 -0.83 -13.11
C PRO A 2 -25.92 -0.91 -13.02
N HIS A 3 -25.40 -1.62 -12.01
CA HIS A 3 -23.97 -1.84 -11.87
C HIS A 3 -23.49 -2.85 -12.90
N LEU A 4 -22.41 -2.52 -13.62
CA LEU A 4 -21.76 -3.39 -14.58
C LEU A 4 -20.94 -4.46 -13.84
N PRO A 5 -21.14 -5.75 -14.12
CA PRO A 5 -20.30 -6.80 -13.55
C PRO A 5 -18.85 -6.66 -14.06
N VAL A 6 -17.87 -6.76 -13.15
CA VAL A 6 -16.44 -6.66 -13.48
C VAL A 6 -16.03 -7.71 -14.52
N SER A 7 -16.61 -8.91 -14.45
CA SER A 7 -16.37 -9.99 -15.44
C SER A 7 -16.64 -9.56 -16.88
N ARG A 8 -17.66 -8.71 -17.12
CA ARG A 8 -18.00 -8.20 -18.47
C ARG A 8 -16.99 -7.19 -18.99
N LEU A 9 -16.46 -6.35 -18.10
CA LEU A 9 -15.40 -5.40 -18.42
C LEU A 9 -14.12 -6.16 -18.79
N VAL A 10 -13.76 -7.16 -17.98
CA VAL A 10 -12.58 -8.02 -18.19
C VAL A 10 -12.71 -8.87 -19.45
N ALA A 11 -13.90 -9.35 -19.78
CA ALA A 11 -14.15 -10.11 -21.00
C ALA A 11 -14.07 -9.27 -22.29
N GLY A 12 -13.84 -7.95 -22.19
CA GLY A 12 -13.81 -7.03 -23.35
C GLY A 12 -15.18 -6.79 -23.99
N THR A 13 -16.25 -7.38 -23.43
CA THR A 13 -17.62 -7.30 -23.97
C THR A 13 -18.28 -5.94 -23.75
N TYR A 14 -17.67 -5.06 -22.95
CA TYR A 14 -18.19 -3.71 -22.71
C TYR A 14 -17.77 -2.70 -23.80
N ALA A 15 -17.01 -3.12 -24.81
CA ALA A 15 -16.50 -2.24 -25.87
C ALA A 15 -17.59 -1.51 -26.68
N SER A 16 -18.83 -2.02 -26.68
CA SER A 16 -19.96 -1.39 -27.39
C SER A 16 -20.52 -0.12 -26.74
N HIS A 17 -20.15 0.18 -25.49
CA HIS A 17 -20.70 1.31 -24.71
C HIS A 17 -19.67 2.37 -24.33
N VAL A 18 -18.45 2.28 -24.85
CA VAL A 18 -17.42 3.29 -24.57
C VAL A 18 -17.67 4.52 -25.46
N ALA A 19 -17.65 5.71 -24.85
CA ALA A 19 -17.83 6.97 -25.57
C ALA A 19 -16.87 7.10 -26.77
N ARG A 20 -17.28 7.86 -27.79
CA ARG A 20 -16.46 8.14 -28.97
C ARG A 20 -15.09 8.71 -28.54
N GLY A 21 -14.00 8.15 -29.08
CA GLY A 21 -12.62 8.52 -28.73
C GLY A 21 -11.98 7.66 -27.63
N ASN A 22 -12.77 6.88 -26.90
CA ASN A 22 -12.25 5.95 -25.91
C ASN A 22 -12.02 4.55 -26.52
N ALA A 23 -10.89 3.94 -26.22
CA ALA A 23 -10.54 2.60 -26.67
C ALA A 23 -9.82 1.83 -25.55
N TYR A 24 -10.09 0.54 -25.41
CA TYR A 24 -9.36 -0.31 -24.48
C TYR A 24 -9.30 -1.75 -24.99
N GLN A 25 -8.33 -2.50 -24.46
CA GLN A 25 -8.11 -3.92 -24.73
C GLN A 25 -7.80 -4.63 -23.42
N VAL A 26 -8.43 -5.77 -23.21
CA VAL A 26 -8.10 -6.69 -22.11
C VAL A 26 -7.64 -8.01 -22.70
N LEU A 27 -6.44 -8.42 -22.34
CA LEU A 27 -5.88 -9.73 -22.65
C LEU A 27 -5.98 -10.61 -21.41
N ARG A 28 -6.47 -11.84 -21.58
CA ARG A 28 -6.68 -12.79 -20.49
C ARG A 28 -5.96 -14.09 -20.78
N TYR A 29 -5.21 -14.58 -19.81
CA TYR A 29 -4.44 -15.80 -19.89
C TYR A 29 -4.75 -16.67 -18.66
N GLU A 30 -5.35 -17.83 -18.88
CA GLU A 30 -5.42 -18.83 -17.82
C GLU A 30 -4.04 -19.47 -17.67
N VAL A 31 -3.41 -19.25 -16.51
CA VAL A 31 -2.03 -19.74 -16.28
C VAL A 31 -2.05 -21.09 -15.58
N GLN A 32 -2.98 -21.29 -14.64
CA GLN A 32 -3.28 -22.57 -13.99
C GLN A 32 -4.69 -22.54 -13.42
N GLN A 33 -5.22 -23.70 -13.03
CA GLN A 33 -6.57 -23.80 -12.49
C GLN A 33 -6.73 -22.88 -11.27
N GLY A 34 -7.65 -21.92 -11.38
CA GLY A 34 -7.93 -20.92 -10.35
C GLY A 34 -7.02 -19.70 -10.38
N VAL A 35 -6.13 -19.55 -11.36
CA VAL A 35 -5.23 -18.38 -11.48
C VAL A 35 -5.15 -17.87 -12.90
N GLU A 36 -5.32 -16.56 -13.05
CA GLU A 36 -5.35 -15.89 -14.34
C GLU A 36 -4.44 -14.67 -14.34
N LEU A 37 -3.80 -14.42 -15.48
CA LEU A 37 -3.07 -13.19 -15.74
C LEU A 37 -3.86 -12.35 -16.73
N LEU A 38 -4.05 -11.09 -16.40
CA LEU A 38 -4.85 -10.12 -17.11
C LEU A 38 -3.97 -8.91 -17.46
N SER A 39 -4.02 -8.43 -18.69
CA SER A 39 -3.41 -7.16 -19.07
C SER A 39 -4.46 -6.26 -19.69
N TRP A 40 -4.69 -5.12 -19.05
CA TRP A 40 -5.65 -4.11 -19.49
C TRP A 40 -4.90 -2.88 -19.97
N ARG A 41 -5.12 -2.48 -21.22
CA ARG A 41 -4.68 -1.20 -21.75
C ARG A 41 -5.88 -0.37 -22.17
N GLY A 42 -5.86 0.92 -21.86
CA GLY A 42 -6.92 1.83 -22.26
C GLY A 42 -6.39 3.22 -22.58
N HIS A 43 -7.09 3.89 -23.48
CA HIS A 43 -6.95 5.29 -23.84
C HIS A 43 -8.34 5.91 -23.78
N PHE A 44 -8.52 6.89 -22.89
CA PHE A 44 -9.80 7.51 -22.62
C PHE A 44 -9.68 9.02 -22.77
N GLU A 45 -10.04 9.54 -23.94
CA GLU A 45 -10.07 10.99 -24.22
C GLU A 45 -11.20 11.69 -23.43
N GLN A 46 -12.32 10.99 -23.25
CA GLN A 46 -13.44 11.46 -22.44
C GLN A 46 -13.51 10.72 -21.09
N PRO A 47 -13.92 11.40 -20.00
CA PRO A 47 -14.09 10.75 -18.71
C PRO A 47 -15.04 9.57 -18.80
N LEU A 48 -14.54 8.40 -18.42
CA LEU A 48 -15.32 7.19 -18.22
C LEU A 48 -15.76 7.15 -16.75
N ASP A 49 -17.06 6.97 -16.48
CA ASP A 49 -17.60 6.73 -15.13
C ASP A 49 -18.45 5.45 -15.17
N LEU A 50 -18.00 4.42 -14.47
CA LEU A 50 -18.63 3.10 -14.42
C LEU A 50 -19.07 2.78 -13.00
N ALA A 51 -20.36 2.52 -12.83
CA ALA A 51 -20.84 1.80 -11.65
C ALA A 51 -20.50 0.31 -11.84
N LEU A 52 -19.71 -0.28 -10.95
CA LEU A 52 -19.21 -1.65 -11.03
C LEU A 52 -19.74 -2.51 -9.89
N CYS A 53 -19.92 -3.80 -10.16
CA CYS A 53 -20.16 -4.83 -9.16
C CYS A 53 -19.13 -5.94 -9.34
N ASP A 54 -18.36 -6.25 -8.28
CA ASP A 54 -17.38 -7.34 -8.32
C ASP A 54 -18.09 -8.70 -8.28
N ASP A 55 -18.16 -9.38 -9.42
CA ASP A 55 -18.67 -10.74 -9.58
C ASP A 55 -17.54 -11.73 -9.88
N SER A 56 -16.28 -11.33 -9.67
CA SER A 56 -15.12 -12.12 -10.10
C SER A 56 -14.84 -13.32 -9.20
N GLU A 57 -15.32 -13.29 -7.95
CA GLU A 57 -15.03 -14.26 -6.88
C GLU A 57 -13.53 -14.53 -6.71
N ARG A 58 -12.69 -13.55 -7.03
CA ARG A 58 -11.22 -13.69 -7.08
C ARG A 58 -10.53 -12.59 -6.29
N VAL A 59 -9.39 -12.94 -5.70
CA VAL A 59 -8.45 -11.97 -5.13
C VAL A 59 -7.61 -11.42 -6.28
N ASN A 60 -7.73 -10.12 -6.54
CA ASN A 60 -7.05 -9.45 -7.63
C ASN A 60 -5.81 -8.72 -7.11
N PHE A 61 -4.65 -9.11 -7.63
CA PHE A 61 -3.36 -8.47 -7.41
C PHE A 61 -3.05 -7.59 -8.62
N SER A 62 -3.46 -6.33 -8.56
CA SER A 62 -3.49 -5.40 -9.69
C SER A 62 -2.39 -4.36 -9.59
N PHE A 63 -1.55 -4.25 -10.62
CA PHE A 63 -0.47 -3.28 -10.71
C PHE A 63 -0.64 -2.33 -11.89
N ASN A 64 -0.56 -1.03 -11.65
CA ASN A 64 -0.67 -0.01 -12.69
C ASN A 64 0.72 0.31 -13.26
N CYS A 65 1.13 -0.40 -14.31
CA CYS A 65 2.43 -0.19 -14.96
C CYS A 65 2.57 1.21 -15.56
N HIS A 66 1.47 1.80 -16.01
CA HIS A 66 1.42 3.15 -16.55
C HIS A 66 0.06 3.78 -16.30
N LEU A 67 0.03 5.05 -15.91
CA LEU A 67 -1.18 5.85 -15.82
C LEU A 67 -0.80 7.30 -16.15
N HIS A 68 -1.45 7.87 -17.15
CA HIS A 68 -1.39 9.30 -17.46
C HIS A 68 -2.81 9.84 -17.46
N GLY A 69 -3.05 10.91 -16.71
CA GLY A 69 -4.40 11.40 -16.42
C GLY A 69 -4.83 11.00 -15.01
N ARG A 70 -6.11 10.67 -14.82
CA ARG A 70 -6.68 10.40 -13.50
C ARG A 70 -7.54 9.14 -13.53
N ALA A 71 -7.39 8.32 -12.50
CA ALA A 71 -8.28 7.21 -12.26
C ALA A 71 -8.61 7.11 -10.76
N THR A 72 -9.86 6.83 -10.44
CA THR A 72 -10.35 6.75 -9.06
C THR A 72 -11.31 5.60 -8.91
N CYS A 73 -11.25 4.91 -7.78
CA CYS A 73 -12.21 3.88 -7.40
C CYS A 73 -12.89 4.27 -6.09
N GLU A 74 -14.21 4.14 -6.01
CA GLU A 74 -15.02 4.45 -4.84
C GLU A 74 -15.88 3.22 -4.55
N PHE A 75 -16.07 2.85 -3.27
CA PHE A 75 -16.89 1.71 -2.90
C PHE A 75 -18.15 2.16 -2.15
N ASP A 76 -19.24 1.43 -2.36
CA ASP A 76 -20.53 1.67 -1.69
C ASP A 76 -20.54 1.01 -0.30
N ASP A 77 -19.51 1.26 0.50
CA ASP A 77 -19.32 0.69 1.84
C ASP A 77 -19.81 1.61 2.97
N GLY A 78 -20.46 2.72 2.62
CA GLY A 78 -20.98 3.72 3.57
C GLY A 78 -19.92 4.70 4.10
N VAL A 79 -18.64 4.52 3.75
CA VAL A 79 -17.55 5.43 4.14
C VAL A 79 -17.39 6.57 3.11
N GLY A 80 -17.78 6.34 1.85
CA GLY A 80 -17.72 7.34 0.77
C GLY A 80 -16.29 7.72 0.38
N ARG A 81 -15.31 6.85 0.64
CA ARG A 81 -13.90 7.12 0.35
C ARG A 81 -13.58 6.76 -1.09
N ALA A 82 -13.17 7.75 -1.87
CA ALA A 82 -12.52 7.53 -3.15
C ALA A 82 -11.02 7.22 -2.96
N PHE A 83 -10.53 6.24 -3.70
CA PHE A 83 -9.14 5.83 -3.79
C PHE A 83 -8.59 6.30 -5.14
N ASP A 84 -7.60 7.19 -5.12
CA ASP A 84 -6.87 7.55 -6.34
C ASP A 84 -5.99 6.37 -6.76
N VAL A 85 -6.12 6.00 -8.03
CA VAL A 85 -5.25 5.02 -8.68
C VAL A 85 -3.94 5.71 -9.01
N GLN A 86 -2.83 5.12 -8.58
CA GLN A 86 -1.50 5.67 -8.78
C GLN A 86 -0.73 4.87 -9.83
N ALA A 87 0.04 5.58 -10.67
CA ALA A 87 1.02 4.96 -11.54
C ALA A 87 2.11 4.24 -10.72
N CYS A 88 2.64 3.14 -11.25
CA CYS A 88 3.69 2.33 -10.63
C CYS A 88 3.34 1.88 -9.21
N SER A 89 2.06 1.60 -8.96
CA SER A 89 1.53 1.21 -7.67
C SER A 89 0.53 0.07 -7.83
N GLY A 90 0.55 -0.84 -6.87
CA GLY A 90 -0.29 -2.02 -6.80
C GLY A 90 -1.40 -1.90 -5.77
N ASN A 91 -2.48 -2.65 -6.01
CA ASN A 91 -3.54 -2.90 -5.04
C ASN A 91 -3.91 -4.38 -5.02
N ILE A 92 -4.38 -4.83 -3.86
CA ILE A 92 -4.98 -6.13 -3.66
C ILE A 92 -6.45 -5.90 -3.33
N SER A 93 -7.34 -6.54 -4.06
CA SER A 93 -8.79 -6.39 -3.84
C SER A 93 -9.49 -7.74 -3.80
N TYR A 94 -10.48 -7.84 -2.93
CA TYR A 94 -11.38 -8.97 -2.82
C TYR A 94 -12.68 -8.51 -2.15
N GLY A 95 -13.78 -8.49 -2.91
CA GLY A 95 -15.08 -8.17 -2.37
C GLY A 95 -16.20 -8.69 -3.25
N PRO A 96 -16.50 -9.99 -3.24
CA PRO A 96 -17.62 -10.54 -4.01
C PRO A 96 -18.93 -9.81 -3.70
N GLY A 97 -19.64 -9.38 -4.75
CA GLY A 97 -20.86 -8.58 -4.67
C GLY A 97 -20.64 -7.10 -4.30
N ARG A 98 -19.39 -6.66 -4.06
CA ARG A 98 -19.09 -5.26 -3.72
C ARG A 98 -19.42 -4.36 -4.89
N LYS A 99 -20.16 -3.30 -4.58
CA LYS A 99 -20.50 -2.25 -5.52
C LYS A 99 -19.60 -1.04 -5.34
N GLY A 100 -19.40 -0.31 -6.41
CA GLY A 100 -18.61 0.90 -6.40
C GLY A 100 -18.66 1.64 -7.71
N ARG A 101 -17.89 2.72 -7.79
CA ARG A 101 -17.68 3.51 -9.00
C ARG A 101 -16.21 3.55 -9.38
N TYR A 102 -15.94 3.35 -10.66
CA TYR A 102 -14.63 3.51 -11.26
C TYR A 102 -14.69 4.66 -12.26
N ARG A 103 -13.81 5.66 -12.07
CA ARG A 103 -13.68 6.79 -13.01
C ARG A 103 -12.29 6.78 -13.63
N GLN A 104 -12.20 7.04 -14.92
CA GLN A 104 -10.94 7.01 -15.68
C GLN A 104 -10.92 8.12 -16.73
N LEU A 105 -9.78 8.81 -16.82
CA LEU A 105 -9.44 9.77 -17.86
C LEU A 105 -7.96 9.63 -18.21
N GLY A 106 -7.64 9.63 -19.50
CA GLY A 106 -6.29 9.46 -20.04
C GLY A 106 -5.92 8.00 -20.30
N THR A 107 -4.64 7.64 -20.19
CA THR A 107 -4.14 6.29 -20.52
C THR A 107 -3.91 5.45 -19.28
N LEU A 108 -4.16 4.14 -19.40
CA LEU A 108 -3.92 3.15 -18.36
C LEU A 108 -3.28 1.92 -18.96
N HIS A 109 -2.20 1.42 -18.36
CA HIS A 109 -1.73 0.04 -18.53
C HIS A 109 -1.72 -0.63 -17.16
N ASN A 110 -2.55 -1.64 -16.99
CA ASN A 110 -2.68 -2.41 -15.77
C ASN A 110 -2.37 -3.89 -16.05
N LEU A 111 -1.70 -4.52 -15.10
CA LEU A 111 -1.46 -5.95 -15.07
C LEU A 111 -2.08 -6.51 -13.80
N THR A 112 -2.92 -7.53 -13.92
CA THR A 112 -3.59 -8.13 -12.76
C THR A 112 -3.36 -9.63 -12.74
N VAL A 113 -2.98 -10.17 -11.59
CA VAL A 113 -3.08 -11.62 -11.32
C VAL A 113 -4.33 -11.86 -10.50
N ALA A 114 -5.28 -12.60 -11.05
CA ALA A 114 -6.53 -12.95 -10.35
C ALA A 114 -6.44 -14.38 -9.82
N VAL A 115 -6.57 -14.54 -8.50
CA VAL A 115 -6.36 -15.79 -7.79
C VAL A 115 -7.65 -16.20 -7.09
N HIS A 116 -8.09 -17.45 -7.28
CA HIS A 116 -9.20 -18.00 -6.52
C HIS A 116 -8.84 -18.06 -5.02
N PRO A 117 -9.74 -17.68 -4.10
CA PRO A 117 -9.43 -17.63 -2.66
C PRO A 117 -8.85 -18.92 -2.09
N ASP A 118 -9.28 -20.08 -2.59
CA ASP A 118 -8.78 -21.38 -2.13
C ASP A 118 -7.30 -21.58 -2.47
N ARG A 119 -6.86 -21.18 -3.66
CA ARG A 119 -5.43 -21.21 -4.03
C ARG A 119 -4.61 -20.29 -3.13
N LEU A 120 -5.13 -19.10 -2.83
CA LEU A 120 -4.44 -18.17 -1.95
C LEU A 120 -4.38 -18.70 -0.50
N ARG A 121 -5.41 -19.42 -0.04
CA ARG A 121 -5.40 -20.10 1.26
C ARG A 121 -4.31 -21.16 1.34
N ASP A 122 -4.10 -21.92 0.26
CA ASP A 122 -3.05 -22.94 0.17
C ASP A 122 -1.64 -22.32 0.25
N TRP A 123 -1.44 -21.14 -0.34
CA TRP A 123 -0.13 -20.47 -0.39
C TRP A 123 0.18 -19.62 0.85
N ASP A 124 -0.74 -18.72 1.23
CA ASP A 124 -0.63 -17.89 2.43
C ASP A 124 -2.03 -17.47 2.94
N GLY A 125 -2.67 -18.35 3.69
CA GLY A 125 -3.97 -18.06 4.32
C GLY A 125 -3.98 -16.84 5.26
N ARG A 126 -2.82 -16.35 5.73
CA ARG A 126 -2.76 -15.13 6.57
C ARG A 126 -2.96 -13.87 5.73
N ALA A 127 -2.49 -13.85 4.48
CA ALA A 127 -2.66 -12.71 3.59
C ALA A 127 -4.15 -12.45 3.30
N LEU A 128 -4.91 -13.50 3.00
CA LEU A 128 -6.36 -13.39 2.80
C LEU A 128 -7.07 -12.86 4.05
N LYS A 129 -6.69 -13.34 5.24
CA LYS A 129 -7.23 -12.83 6.51
C LYS A 129 -6.93 -11.34 6.71
N ARG A 130 -5.69 -10.91 6.44
CA ARG A 130 -5.27 -9.49 6.51
C ARG A 130 -6.06 -8.63 5.53
N LEU A 131 -6.23 -9.09 4.29
CA LEU A 131 -7.00 -8.38 3.28
C LEU A 131 -8.47 -8.20 3.69
N LEU A 132 -9.11 -9.27 4.18
CA LEU A 132 -10.47 -9.22 4.68
C LEU A 132 -10.61 -8.28 5.89
N ALA A 133 -9.65 -8.33 6.83
CA ALA A 133 -9.61 -7.42 7.98
C ALA A 133 -9.40 -5.95 7.56
N ALA A 134 -8.71 -5.69 6.45
CA ALA A 134 -8.55 -4.37 5.85
C ALA A 134 -9.77 -3.93 5.01
N GLY A 135 -10.92 -4.61 5.16
CA GLY A 135 -12.13 -4.29 4.40
C GLY A 135 -12.02 -4.68 2.92
N GLY A 136 -11.22 -5.68 2.56
CA GLY A 136 -11.19 -6.28 1.22
C GLY A 136 -10.56 -5.42 0.13
N TYR A 137 -9.92 -4.31 0.48
CA TYR A 137 -9.18 -3.47 -0.48
C TYR A 137 -7.94 -2.88 0.17
N ALA A 138 -6.76 -3.19 -0.37
CA ALA A 138 -5.48 -2.71 0.12
C ALA A 138 -4.68 -2.09 -1.02
N THR A 139 -4.25 -0.84 -0.86
CA THR A 139 -3.60 -0.02 -1.90
C THR A 139 -2.17 0.34 -1.49
N GLY A 140 -1.36 0.79 -2.45
CA GLY A 140 0.00 1.28 -2.19
C GLY A 140 1.05 0.16 -2.14
N HIS A 141 0.79 -0.99 -2.75
CA HIS A 141 1.78 -2.07 -2.85
C HIS A 141 2.83 -1.68 -3.87
N ARG A 142 4.06 -1.43 -3.42
CA ARG A 142 5.16 -1.03 -4.29
C ARG A 142 6.49 -1.54 -3.74
N SER A 143 7.30 -2.13 -4.60
CA SER A 143 8.72 -2.40 -4.37
C SER A 143 9.46 -2.25 -5.70
N PRO A 144 10.78 -1.96 -5.70
CA PRO A 144 11.58 -1.92 -6.93
C PRO A 144 11.41 -3.19 -7.78
N GLU A 145 11.39 -4.35 -7.14
CA GLU A 145 11.22 -5.67 -7.76
C GLU A 145 9.83 -5.81 -8.38
N LEU A 146 8.78 -5.39 -7.67
CA LEU A 146 7.40 -5.43 -8.18
C LEU A 146 7.23 -4.51 -9.39
N VAL A 147 7.76 -3.28 -9.33
CA VAL A 147 7.74 -2.34 -10.46
C VAL A 147 8.47 -2.96 -11.66
N ALA A 148 9.67 -3.51 -11.44
CA ALA A 148 10.49 -4.08 -12.50
C ALA A 148 9.80 -5.29 -13.15
N ALA A 149 9.31 -6.23 -12.34
CA ALA A 149 8.61 -7.43 -12.80
C ALA A 149 7.35 -7.09 -13.59
N ALA A 150 6.45 -6.27 -13.01
CA ALA A 150 5.20 -5.89 -13.67
C ALA A 150 5.43 -5.12 -14.98
N SER A 151 6.40 -4.19 -14.99
CA SER A 151 6.77 -3.44 -16.19
C SER A 151 7.36 -4.34 -17.27
N TRP A 152 8.20 -5.30 -16.89
CA TRP A 152 8.78 -6.26 -17.82
C TRP A 152 7.70 -7.15 -18.44
N VAL A 153 6.87 -7.80 -17.63
CA VAL A 153 5.76 -8.64 -18.12
C VAL A 153 4.83 -7.83 -19.03
N SER A 154 4.44 -6.63 -18.62
CA SER A 154 3.58 -5.76 -19.42
C SER A 154 4.21 -5.41 -20.77
N ARG A 155 5.49 -5.05 -20.83
CA ARG A 155 6.16 -4.77 -22.12
C ARG A 155 6.23 -6.03 -22.99
N THR A 156 6.53 -7.18 -22.38
CA THR A 156 6.70 -8.44 -23.09
C THR A 156 5.40 -8.96 -23.71
N LEU A 157 4.26 -8.76 -23.06
CA LEU A 157 2.94 -9.10 -23.61
C LEU A 157 2.52 -8.17 -24.76
N HIS A 158 3.03 -6.94 -24.76
CA HIS A 158 2.64 -5.85 -25.68
C HIS A 158 3.73 -5.43 -26.66
N ALA A 159 4.78 -6.24 -26.85
CA ALA A 159 6.02 -5.88 -27.54
C ALA A 159 5.85 -5.44 -29.01
N HIS A 160 4.65 -5.52 -29.58
CA HIS A 160 4.38 -5.19 -30.99
C HIS A 160 3.46 -3.96 -31.20
N GLY A 161 3.24 -3.13 -30.18
CA GLY A 161 2.43 -1.91 -30.31
C GLY A 161 0.91 -2.14 -30.14
N ALA A 162 0.12 -1.07 -30.16
CA ALA A 162 -1.31 -1.11 -29.79
C ALA A 162 -2.21 -1.96 -30.72
N ASN A 163 -1.74 -2.25 -31.94
CA ASN A 163 -2.51 -2.97 -32.98
C ASN A 163 -1.97 -4.37 -33.30
N ALA A 164 -0.97 -4.86 -32.56
CA ALA A 164 -0.37 -6.14 -32.89
C ALA A 164 -0.92 -7.29 -32.05
N THR A 165 -0.89 -8.48 -32.65
CA THR A 165 -1.21 -9.73 -31.98
C THR A 165 -0.34 -9.87 -30.73
N PRO A 166 -0.94 -10.16 -29.56
CA PRO A 166 -0.19 -10.38 -28.33
C PRO A 166 0.91 -11.41 -28.55
N ALA A 167 2.09 -11.19 -27.97
CA ALA A 167 3.18 -12.15 -28.10
C ALA A 167 2.75 -13.51 -27.54
N ALA A 168 2.76 -14.55 -28.39
CA ALA A 168 2.48 -15.90 -27.93
C ALA A 168 3.58 -16.32 -26.94
N ARG A 169 3.22 -16.49 -25.66
CA ARG A 169 4.13 -16.92 -24.61
C ARG A 169 3.75 -18.32 -24.16
N HIS A 170 4.76 -19.13 -23.87
CA HIS A 170 4.54 -20.46 -23.31
C HIS A 170 3.84 -20.34 -21.95
N ARG A 171 2.89 -21.24 -21.67
CA ARG A 171 2.09 -21.22 -20.44
C ARG A 171 2.95 -21.26 -19.17
N LEU A 172 4.04 -22.02 -19.18
CA LEU A 172 4.99 -22.09 -18.06
C LEU A 172 5.62 -20.73 -17.74
N TRP A 173 5.92 -19.93 -18.76
CA TRP A 173 6.45 -18.58 -18.56
C TRP A 173 5.39 -17.70 -17.89
N LEU A 174 4.16 -17.70 -18.41
CA LEU A 174 3.04 -16.93 -17.83
C LEU A 174 2.77 -17.32 -16.37
N GLN A 175 2.79 -18.63 -16.08
CA GLN A 175 2.64 -19.16 -14.73
C GLN A 175 3.76 -18.68 -13.81
N GLY A 176 5.03 -18.81 -14.24
CA GLY A 176 6.17 -18.33 -13.46
C GLY A 176 6.06 -16.84 -13.14
N GLN A 177 5.68 -16.01 -14.13
CA GLN A 177 5.49 -14.58 -13.92
C GLN A 177 4.33 -14.25 -12.98
N ALA A 178 3.21 -14.96 -13.11
CA ALA A 178 2.07 -14.78 -12.22
C ALA A 178 2.45 -15.12 -10.76
N MET A 179 3.20 -16.20 -10.53
CA MET A 179 3.65 -16.58 -9.18
C MET A 179 4.64 -15.56 -8.61
N THR A 180 5.61 -15.11 -9.41
CA THR A 180 6.55 -14.05 -9.00
C THR A 180 5.81 -12.77 -8.60
N LEU A 181 4.84 -12.33 -9.40
CA LEU A 181 4.07 -11.13 -9.09
C LEU A 181 3.27 -11.29 -7.80
N VAL A 182 2.57 -12.42 -7.61
CA VAL A 182 1.83 -12.69 -6.37
C VAL A 182 2.77 -12.69 -5.18
N GLY A 183 3.92 -13.38 -5.26
CA GLY A 183 4.92 -13.38 -4.19
C GLY A 183 5.38 -11.96 -3.83
N LEU A 184 5.73 -11.16 -4.83
CA LEU A 184 6.13 -9.76 -4.64
C LEU A 184 5.02 -8.89 -4.04
N PHE A 185 3.76 -9.12 -4.41
CA PHE A 185 2.64 -8.43 -3.77
C PHE A 185 2.43 -8.83 -2.31
N LEU A 186 2.66 -10.11 -1.97
CA LEU A 186 2.52 -10.61 -0.60
C LEU A 186 3.69 -10.15 0.30
N GLU A 187 4.86 -9.95 -0.28
CA GLU A 187 6.03 -9.34 0.38
C GLU A 187 5.90 -7.82 0.49
N ALA A 188 5.37 -7.16 -0.55
CA ALA A 188 5.14 -5.72 -0.55
C ALA A 188 4.04 -5.39 0.47
N HIS A 189 4.42 -4.76 1.58
CA HIS A 189 3.44 -4.33 2.57
C HIS A 189 2.71 -3.07 2.06
N PRO A 190 1.37 -2.97 2.17
CA PRO A 190 0.68 -1.72 1.91
C PRO A 190 1.19 -0.67 2.90
N GLY A 191 1.97 0.31 2.40
CA GLY A 191 2.62 1.33 3.23
C GLY A 191 4.15 1.30 3.23
N ALA A 192 4.80 0.38 2.52
CA ALA A 192 6.22 0.49 2.19
C ALA A 192 6.39 1.21 0.84
N VAL A 193 6.74 2.51 0.91
CA VAL A 193 7.25 3.38 -0.17
C VAL A 193 6.22 4.15 -1.02
N ASN A 194 6.18 5.47 -0.74
CA ASN A 194 5.60 6.61 -1.47
C ASN A 194 4.11 6.94 -1.26
N ALA A 195 3.82 7.42 -0.05
CA ALA A 195 2.65 8.24 0.26
C ALA A 195 2.66 9.56 -0.57
N PRO A 196 1.52 10.28 -0.77
CA PRO A 196 1.50 11.55 -1.50
C PRO A 196 2.64 12.46 -1.01
N GLU A 197 3.19 13.31 -1.87
CA GLU A 197 4.47 14.01 -1.60
C GLU A 197 4.54 14.63 -0.19
N ASP A 198 3.41 15.14 0.32
CA ASP A 198 3.22 15.55 1.71
C ASP A 198 3.47 14.42 2.73
N ASP A 199 2.79 13.28 2.63
CA ASP A 199 2.97 12.16 3.55
C ASP A 199 4.39 11.53 3.43
N ALA A 200 5.02 11.53 2.25
CA ALA A 200 6.41 11.07 2.09
C ALA A 200 7.43 12.05 2.71
N ARG A 201 7.17 13.36 2.63
CA ARG A 201 7.94 14.41 3.33
C ARG A 201 7.80 14.26 4.84
N ILE A 202 6.60 13.97 5.33
CA ILE A 202 6.34 13.76 6.76
C ILE A 202 6.96 12.46 7.27
N GLN A 203 6.94 11.38 6.49
CA GLN A 203 7.65 10.15 6.83
C GLN A 203 9.17 10.35 6.89
N ARG A 204 9.76 11.08 5.93
CA ARG A 204 11.20 11.43 6.00
C ARG A 204 11.55 12.23 7.25
N ALA A 205 10.71 13.18 7.64
CA ALA A 205 10.90 13.90 8.90
C ALA A 205 10.76 12.98 10.12
N ARG A 206 9.83 12.02 10.10
CA ARG A 206 9.71 11.00 11.16
C ARG A 206 10.95 10.10 11.24
N ASP A 207 11.45 9.62 10.11
CA ASP A 207 12.63 8.75 10.10
C ASP A 207 13.86 9.51 10.62
N PHE A 208 14.01 10.79 10.24
CA PHE A 208 15.05 11.67 10.79
C PHE A 208 14.88 11.92 12.30
N LEU A 209 13.64 12.16 12.76
CA LEU A 209 13.31 12.33 14.18
C LEU A 209 13.70 11.11 15.03
N LEU A 210 13.51 9.91 14.49
CA LEU A 210 13.69 8.65 15.23
C LEU A 210 15.04 7.98 14.97
N ALA A 211 15.90 8.58 14.15
CA ALA A 211 17.23 8.05 13.83
C ALA A 211 18.15 7.99 15.06
N ASP A 212 17.98 8.92 15.99
CA ASP A 212 18.71 8.95 17.27
C ASP A 212 17.73 9.27 18.41
N LEU A 213 17.45 8.27 19.26
CA LEU A 213 16.56 8.43 20.41
C LEU A 213 17.25 9.03 21.64
N SER A 214 18.56 9.30 21.59
CA SER A 214 19.27 10.00 22.66
C SER A 214 19.04 11.51 22.60
N GLN A 215 18.83 12.06 21.40
CA GLN A 215 18.68 13.50 21.21
C GLN A 215 17.61 13.81 20.15
N ALA A 216 16.54 14.49 20.57
CA ALA A 216 15.52 14.95 19.63
C ALA A 216 16.07 16.09 18.74
N PRO A 217 15.92 16.01 17.41
CA PRO A 217 16.16 17.15 16.52
C PRO A 217 15.24 18.33 16.82
N LEU A 218 15.66 19.52 16.43
CA LEU A 218 14.85 20.73 16.50
C LEU A 218 13.68 20.65 15.51
N LEU A 219 12.55 21.28 15.85
CA LEU A 219 11.38 21.32 14.97
C LEU A 219 11.69 21.96 13.62
N ALA A 220 12.56 22.98 13.60
CA ALA A 220 13.04 23.63 12.40
C ALA A 220 13.79 22.66 11.47
N GLU A 221 14.63 21.77 12.02
CA GLU A 221 15.39 20.78 11.22
C GLU A 221 14.45 19.77 10.57
N LEU A 222 13.44 19.30 11.31
CA LEU A 222 12.40 18.42 10.79
C LEU A 222 11.59 19.08 9.67
N ALA A 223 11.31 20.38 9.83
CA ALA A 223 10.58 21.18 8.84
C ALA A 223 11.41 21.34 7.55
N THR A 224 12.72 21.55 7.68
CA THR A 224 13.66 21.57 6.56
C THR A 224 13.72 20.21 5.84
N VAL A 225 13.82 19.10 6.57
CA VAL A 225 13.83 17.74 5.98
C VAL A 225 12.54 17.45 5.20
N ALA A 226 11.40 17.91 5.71
CA ALA A 226 10.10 17.77 5.05
C ALA A 226 9.83 18.83 3.96
N GLY A 227 10.61 19.91 3.87
CA GLY A 227 10.37 21.00 2.91
C GLY A 227 9.06 21.76 3.15
N ILE A 228 8.64 21.94 4.41
CA ILE A 228 7.40 22.62 4.80
C ILE A 228 7.63 23.51 6.04
N SER A 229 6.66 24.35 6.42
CA SER A 229 6.74 25.17 7.63
C SER A 229 6.46 24.36 8.91
N GLU A 230 7.05 24.77 10.05
CA GLU A 230 6.87 24.10 11.36
C GLU A 230 5.40 23.94 11.80
N PRO A 231 4.49 24.93 11.59
CA PRO A 231 3.07 24.76 11.93
C PRO A 231 2.40 23.71 11.04
N THR A 232 2.79 23.64 9.77
CA THR A 232 2.31 22.62 8.83
C THR A 232 2.81 21.25 9.23
N LEU A 233 4.10 21.11 9.55
CA LEU A 233 4.70 19.88 10.05
C LEU A 233 3.95 19.36 11.30
N THR A 234 3.72 20.22 12.28
CA THR A 234 3.03 19.83 13.52
C THR A 234 1.59 19.37 13.26
N ARG A 235 0.86 20.09 12.40
CA ARG A 235 -0.51 19.71 12.00
C ARG A 235 -0.52 18.36 11.28
N GLN A 236 0.43 18.14 10.37
CA GLN A 236 0.55 16.90 9.61
C GLN A 236 0.95 15.71 10.49
N PHE A 237 1.88 15.90 11.44
CA PHE A 237 2.23 14.86 12.42
C PHE A 237 1.02 14.44 13.26
N ARG A 238 0.21 15.40 13.74
CA ARG A 238 -1.03 15.07 14.47
C ARG A 238 -2.05 14.34 13.59
N ARG A 239 -2.18 14.74 12.32
CA ARG A 239 -3.07 14.09 11.36
C ARG A 239 -2.64 12.65 11.07
N GLN A 240 -1.34 12.41 10.91
CA GLN A 240 -0.80 11.14 10.42
C GLN A 240 -0.47 10.16 11.54
N PHE A 241 0.02 10.64 12.69
CA PHE A 241 0.49 9.80 13.81
C PHE A 241 -0.32 10.00 15.10
N GLY A 242 -1.31 10.91 15.11
CA GLY A 242 -2.12 11.22 16.28
C GLY A 242 -1.42 12.09 17.34
N GLU A 243 -0.14 12.41 17.15
CA GLU A 243 0.72 13.05 18.15
C GLU A 243 1.57 14.18 17.52
N SER A 244 2.14 15.06 18.35
CA SER A 244 3.15 16.02 17.87
C SER A 244 4.49 15.31 17.60
N PRO A 245 5.43 15.93 16.85
CA PRO A 245 6.77 15.35 16.65
C PRO A 245 7.45 14.96 17.98
N TYR A 246 7.46 15.87 18.96
CA TYR A 246 8.03 15.58 20.27
C TYR A 246 7.27 14.49 21.05
N GLY A 247 5.94 14.45 20.93
CA GLY A 247 5.13 13.40 21.55
C GLY A 247 5.51 12.02 21.02
N LEU A 248 5.59 11.89 19.69
CA LEU A 248 6.00 10.65 19.03
C LEU A 248 7.42 10.25 19.44
N PHE A 249 8.38 11.18 19.43
CA PHE A 249 9.75 10.92 19.88
C PHE A 249 9.79 10.38 21.31
N GLN A 250 9.08 11.05 22.23
CA GLN A 250 9.07 10.66 23.64
C GLN A 250 8.44 9.28 23.83
N LYS A 251 7.38 8.97 23.09
CA LYS A 251 6.73 7.65 23.09
C LYS A 251 7.67 6.56 22.60
N GLU A 252 8.29 6.73 21.44
CA GLU A 252 9.24 5.76 20.89
C GLU A 252 10.47 5.57 21.79
N ARG A 253 10.97 6.66 22.40
CA ARG A 253 12.05 6.61 23.39
C ARG A 253 11.68 5.74 24.60
N MET A 254 10.44 5.81 25.08
CA MET A 254 9.95 4.96 26.17
C MET A 254 9.71 3.52 25.74
N HIS A 255 9.24 3.27 24.52
CA HIS A 255 9.12 1.92 23.98
C HIS A 255 10.48 1.24 23.83
N ALA A 256 11.51 1.95 23.35
CA ALA A 256 12.89 1.48 23.31
C ALA A 256 13.41 1.16 24.72
N ALA A 257 13.15 2.04 25.69
CA ALA A 257 13.51 1.79 27.09
C ALA A 257 12.88 0.51 27.64
N ARG A 258 11.59 0.30 27.37
CA ARG A 258 10.87 -0.90 27.81
C ARG A 258 11.46 -2.16 27.19
N ALA A 259 11.76 -2.14 25.89
CA ALA A 259 12.38 -3.26 25.20
C ALA A 259 13.74 -3.62 25.83
N ARG A 260 14.61 -2.62 26.03
CA ARG A 260 15.95 -2.81 26.62
C ARG A 260 15.90 -3.30 28.08
N LEU A 261 14.96 -2.81 28.88
CA LEU A 261 14.76 -3.32 30.25
C LEU A 261 14.35 -4.80 30.27
N LEU A 262 13.63 -5.26 29.24
CA LEU A 262 13.17 -6.65 29.12
C LEU A 262 14.21 -7.56 28.47
N SER A 263 15.07 -7.07 27.58
CA SER A 263 16.06 -7.89 26.86
C SER A 263 17.45 -7.87 27.51
N GLU A 264 17.89 -6.73 28.04
CA GLU A 264 19.28 -6.50 28.49
C GLU A 264 19.43 -6.54 30.02
N ARG A 265 20.65 -6.79 30.48
CA ARG A 265 21.04 -6.62 31.90
C ARG A 265 21.66 -5.22 32.13
N VAL A 266 20.98 -4.16 31.70
CA VAL A 266 21.42 -2.77 31.84
C VAL A 266 20.87 -2.11 33.11
N SER A 267 21.64 -1.23 33.76
CA SER A 267 21.15 -0.44 34.90
C SER A 267 20.16 0.64 34.44
N ILE A 268 19.21 1.05 35.30
CA ILE A 268 18.25 2.12 34.94
C ILE A 268 18.99 3.44 34.67
N ALA A 269 20.05 3.73 35.43
CA ALA A 269 20.85 4.95 35.26
C ALA A 269 21.59 4.96 33.91
N THR A 270 22.19 3.83 33.53
CA THR A 270 22.87 3.68 32.24
C THR A 270 21.87 3.82 31.09
N LEU A 271 20.73 3.13 31.17
CA LEU A 271 19.70 3.21 30.14
C LEU A 271 19.13 4.64 30.00
N ALA A 272 18.94 5.34 31.12
CA ALA A 272 18.49 6.72 31.11
C ALA A 272 19.50 7.63 30.39
N ALA A 273 20.79 7.47 30.69
CA ALA A 273 21.86 8.22 30.05
C ALA A 273 21.96 7.93 28.54
N ASP A 274 21.87 6.65 28.13
CA ASP A 274 21.88 6.24 26.73
C ASP A 274 20.72 6.84 25.92
N LEU A 275 19.57 7.06 26.56
CA LEU A 275 18.40 7.70 25.98
C LEU A 275 18.41 9.23 26.20
N GLY A 276 19.54 9.80 26.60
CA GLY A 276 19.76 11.24 26.71
C GLY A 276 19.06 11.93 27.87
N TYR A 277 18.74 11.22 28.95
CA TYR A 277 18.30 11.85 30.19
C TYR A 277 19.49 12.27 31.04
N THR A 278 19.50 13.53 31.46
CA THR A 278 20.52 14.07 32.39
C THR A 278 20.48 13.42 33.76
N ASN A 279 19.31 12.94 34.20
CA ASN A 279 19.19 12.14 35.42
C ASN A 279 18.10 11.08 35.33
N ALA A 280 18.28 10.01 36.12
CA ALA A 280 17.39 8.85 36.14
C ALA A 280 15.99 9.14 36.71
N SER A 281 15.84 10.22 37.48
CA SER A 281 14.55 10.62 38.06
C SER A 281 13.58 11.11 36.99
N HIS A 282 14.03 11.96 36.06
CA HIS A 282 13.21 12.40 34.93
C HIS A 282 12.82 11.25 34.01
N PHE A 283 13.77 10.33 33.75
CA PHE A 283 13.48 9.11 33.00
C PHE A 283 12.38 8.28 33.68
N THR A 284 12.51 8.05 34.99
CA THR A 284 11.55 7.24 35.75
C THR A 284 10.15 7.86 35.75
N ALA A 285 10.05 9.18 35.88
CA ALA A 285 8.78 9.89 35.82
C ALA A 285 8.12 9.74 34.44
N ALA A 286 8.88 9.95 33.36
CA ALA A 286 8.39 9.82 31.99
C ALA A 286 7.97 8.38 31.66
N PHE A 287 8.74 7.39 32.10
CA PHE A 287 8.42 5.98 31.90
C PHE A 287 7.12 5.59 32.62
N ARG A 288 6.96 6.06 33.87
CA ARG A 288 5.72 5.83 34.63
C ARG A 288 4.52 6.53 34.00
N GLN A 289 4.71 7.73 33.46
CA GLN A 289 3.65 8.42 32.73
C GLN A 289 3.21 7.63 31.49
N GLN A 290 4.16 7.02 30.76
CA GLN A 290 3.87 6.26 29.54
C GLN A 290 3.23 4.89 29.81
N PHE A 291 3.70 4.16 30.82
CA PHE A 291 3.30 2.75 31.03
C PHE A 291 2.54 2.49 32.33
N GLY A 292 2.34 3.49 33.17
CA GLY A 292 1.66 3.37 34.47
C GLY A 292 2.49 2.73 35.59
N ILE A 293 3.66 2.17 35.29
CA ILE A 293 4.54 1.46 36.24
C ILE A 293 5.96 2.03 36.21
N ALA A 294 6.72 1.87 37.30
CA ALA A 294 8.11 2.32 37.32
C ALA A 294 9.03 1.31 36.59
N PRO A 295 10.15 1.77 35.98
CA PRO A 295 11.12 0.90 35.32
C PRO A 295 11.64 -0.24 36.19
N ARG A 296 11.85 0.04 37.49
CA ARG A 296 12.34 -0.93 38.47
C ARG A 296 11.36 -2.09 38.69
N ASP A 297 10.06 -1.79 38.64
CA ASP A 297 9.00 -2.76 38.92
C ASP A 297 8.86 -3.70 37.71
N LEU A 298 8.94 -3.15 36.49
CA LEU A 298 9.00 -3.94 35.27
C LEU A 298 10.21 -4.89 35.26
N LYS A 299 11.38 -4.42 35.68
CA LYS A 299 12.61 -5.23 35.70
C LYS A 299 12.58 -6.37 36.73
N ARG A 300 11.80 -6.22 37.81
CA ARG A 300 11.58 -7.28 38.82
C ARG A 300 10.58 -8.34 38.39
N ALA A 301 9.71 -8.04 37.43
CA ALA A 301 8.70 -8.97 36.91
C ALA A 301 9.25 -9.93 35.82
N LYS A 302 10.53 -9.82 35.48
CA LYS A 302 11.28 -10.74 34.62
C LYS A 302 12.00 -11.77 35.48
#